data_AF-A0A1I2DUN7-F1
#
_entry.id   AF-A0A1I2DUN7-F1
#
_cell.length_a   1.000
_cell.length_b   1.000
_cell.length_c   1.000
_cell.angle_alpha   90.00
_cell.angle_beta   90.00
_cell.angle_gamma   90.00
#
_symmetry.space_group_name_H-M   'P 1'
#
loop_
_entity.id
_entity.type
_entity.pdbx_description
1 polymer ?
#
loop_
_entity_poly.entity_id
_entity_poly.type
_entity_poly.pdbx_seq_one_letter_code
_entity_poly.pdbx_strand_id
1 'polypeptide(L)'
;MRKQSVILAVAITLAVHGCSSQEEEPALEEPNKETETEPVSTNQQDKGAENEEAPAAGREAVSLKVDDQGLLSEPDDTLALVNKEYRLPADYQPNDLTVPDVPFPFEENHPKKQLREPAARALENLFADAEKEGFSLFAVSGYRSYDRQEAIYTANVEADGEEAANQYSAKPGESEHQTGLSMDVSSLSNDFGLTTEFGETPEGQWLKENAHRHGFIIRYPEGKTEITNYQYEPWHIRYVGDEAATIMYEDNLTLEEYYGLSGKE
;
A
#
# COMPACT_ATOMS: atom_id res chain seq x y z
N MET A 1 -44.71 22.73 -42.99
CA MET A 1 -43.79 23.67 -42.33
C MET A 1 -42.39 23.04 -42.35
N ARG A 2 -41.51 23.51 -43.25
CA ARG A 2 -40.14 23.00 -43.41
C ARG A 2 -39.21 23.82 -42.52
N LYS A 3 -38.47 23.15 -41.64
CA LYS A 3 -37.44 23.75 -40.77
C LYS A 3 -36.20 24.05 -41.61
N GLN A 4 -35.72 25.30 -41.56
CA GLN A 4 -34.44 25.72 -42.12
C GLN A 4 -33.35 25.56 -41.07
N SER A 5 -32.25 24.90 -41.45
CA SER A 5 -31.02 24.76 -40.68
C SER A 5 -30.13 25.98 -40.90
N VAL A 6 -29.54 26.53 -39.83
CA VAL A 6 -28.48 27.55 -39.89
C VAL A 6 -27.21 26.89 -39.36
N ILE A 7 -26.19 26.80 -40.21
CA ILE A 7 -24.84 26.35 -39.85
C ILE A 7 -23.99 27.61 -39.67
N LEU A 8 -23.45 27.81 -38.48
CA LEU A 8 -22.53 28.90 -38.15
C LEU A 8 -21.10 28.33 -38.19
N ALA A 9 -20.32 28.74 -39.18
CA ALA A 9 -18.91 28.41 -39.29
C ALA A 9 -18.08 29.52 -38.62
N VAL A 10 -17.28 29.16 -37.62
CA VAL A 10 -16.30 30.04 -36.98
C VAL A 10 -14.93 29.71 -37.55
N ALA A 11 -14.32 30.68 -38.25
CA ALA A 11 -12.96 30.60 -38.74
C ALA A 11 -11.99 31.07 -37.63
N ILE A 12 -11.04 30.20 -37.27
CA ILE A 12 -9.94 30.53 -36.35
C ILE A 12 -8.68 30.75 -37.19
N THR A 13 -8.17 31.97 -37.15
CA THR A 13 -6.93 32.39 -37.81
C THR A 13 -5.76 32.13 -36.86
N LEU A 14 -4.88 31.19 -37.21
CA LEU A 14 -3.59 30.96 -36.55
C LEU A 14 -2.52 31.82 -37.22
N ALA A 15 -1.85 32.65 -36.43
CA ALA A 15 -0.64 33.38 -36.84
C ALA A 15 0.45 33.12 -35.80
N VAL A 16 1.51 32.41 -36.20
CA VAL A 16 2.77 32.34 -35.46
C VAL A 16 3.93 32.46 -36.46
N HIS A 17 4.69 33.55 -36.33
CA HIS A 17 6.05 33.77 -36.86
C HIS A 17 7.01 32.89 -36.01
N GLY A 18 8.10 32.26 -36.43
CA GLY A 18 9.09 32.49 -37.48
C GLY A 18 10.52 32.47 -36.85
N CYS A 19 11.41 31.59 -37.34
CA CYS A 19 12.90 31.56 -37.26
C CYS A 19 13.63 31.27 -35.92
N SER A 20 14.50 30.22 -35.84
CA SER A 20 15.97 30.15 -36.11
C SER A 20 16.80 30.56 -34.87
N SER A 21 17.90 29.94 -34.38
CA SER A 21 19.01 29.12 -34.94
C SER A 21 19.84 28.50 -33.78
N GLN A 22 20.75 27.60 -34.15
CA GLN A 22 21.70 26.76 -33.38
C GLN A 22 22.78 27.45 -32.51
N GLU A 23 23.34 26.61 -31.61
CA GLU A 23 24.74 26.45 -31.13
C GLU A 23 25.40 27.51 -30.24
N GLU A 24 25.87 27.10 -29.04
CA GLU A 24 27.29 26.78 -28.73
C GLU A 24 27.48 26.43 -27.22
N GLU A 25 28.14 25.31 -26.95
CA GLU A 25 28.90 25.06 -25.70
C GLU A 25 30.35 25.53 -25.87
N PRO A 26 31.10 25.70 -24.76
CA PRO A 26 32.34 24.92 -24.66
C PRO A 26 32.71 24.40 -23.24
N ALA A 27 33.01 23.09 -23.20
CA ALA A 27 34.22 22.40 -22.73
C ALA A 27 35.07 22.87 -21.51
N LEU A 28 35.16 21.94 -20.54
CA LEU A 28 36.35 21.29 -19.92
C LEU A 28 37.61 22.10 -19.55
N GLU A 29 38.07 21.93 -18.30
CA GLU A 29 39.47 21.55 -17.97
C GLU A 29 39.66 21.17 -16.48
N GLU A 30 40.15 19.97 -16.21
CA GLU A 30 40.99 19.64 -15.03
C GLU A 30 42.47 19.75 -15.45
N PRO A 31 43.42 19.88 -14.49
CA PRO A 31 44.47 18.85 -14.46
C PRO A 31 45.16 18.54 -13.11
N ASN A 32 45.64 17.27 -13.05
CA ASN A 32 46.86 16.70 -12.43
C ASN A 32 47.00 16.58 -10.89
N LYS A 33 47.24 15.41 -10.26
CA LYS A 33 48.24 14.31 -10.43
C LYS A 33 49.69 14.83 -10.23
N GLU A 34 50.50 14.39 -9.27
CA GLU A 34 51.19 13.08 -9.08
C GLU A 34 51.87 13.05 -7.68
N THR A 35 51.81 11.96 -6.89
CA THR A 35 52.70 10.76 -6.79
C THR A 35 53.99 11.02 -5.98
N GLU A 36 54.30 10.31 -4.89
CA GLU A 36 55.17 9.10 -4.77
C GLU A 36 55.41 8.83 -3.26
N THR A 37 55.74 7.67 -2.68
CA THR A 37 55.87 6.24 -3.03
C THR A 37 56.06 5.45 -1.70
N GLU A 38 55.36 4.31 -1.58
CA GLU A 38 55.78 2.93 -1.17
C GLU A 38 57.12 2.66 -0.42
N PRO A 39 57.38 1.46 0.17
CA PRO A 39 56.54 0.23 0.26
C PRO A 39 56.51 -0.45 1.65
N VAL A 40 55.65 -1.46 1.84
CA VAL A 40 56.06 -2.86 2.19
C VAL A 40 54.86 -3.81 2.02
N SER A 41 55.06 -4.75 1.10
CA SER A 41 54.30 -5.99 0.82
C SER A 41 54.15 -6.86 2.09
N THR A 42 53.11 -7.68 2.29
CA THR A 42 52.80 -8.89 1.51
C THR A 42 51.42 -9.47 1.94
N ASN A 43 50.50 -9.56 0.97
CA ASN A 43 49.68 -10.72 0.57
C ASN A 43 48.91 -11.54 1.63
N GLN A 44 47.56 -11.54 1.60
CA GLN A 44 46.73 -12.61 0.97
C GLN A 44 45.21 -12.46 1.24
N GLN A 45 44.45 -12.58 0.14
CA GLN A 45 43.12 -13.20 -0.05
C GLN A 45 41.89 -12.78 0.78
N ASP A 46 41.01 -12.04 0.09
CA ASP A 46 39.65 -12.44 -0.34
C ASP A 46 38.74 -13.17 0.66
N LYS A 47 37.68 -12.49 1.10
CA LYS A 47 36.28 -12.94 0.95
C LYS A 47 35.31 -11.83 1.37
N GLY A 48 34.30 -11.60 0.53
CA GLY A 48 33.22 -10.66 0.75
C GLY A 48 32.45 -10.94 2.03
N ALA A 49 32.12 -9.88 2.75
CA ALA A 49 31.17 -9.90 3.85
C ALA A 49 29.79 -9.57 3.25
N GLU A 50 29.02 -10.62 3.00
CA GLU A 50 27.56 -10.54 2.98
C GLU A 50 27.11 -10.11 4.38
N ASN A 51 26.42 -8.97 4.45
CA ASN A 51 25.66 -8.60 5.65
C ASN A 51 24.41 -9.47 5.67
N GLU A 52 24.52 -10.66 6.27
CA GLU A 52 23.37 -11.30 6.89
C GLU A 52 23.11 -10.59 8.22
N GLU A 53 22.14 -9.67 8.23
CA GLU A 53 21.57 -9.22 9.50
C GLU A 53 20.78 -10.38 10.12
N ALA A 54 21.33 -10.90 11.21
CA ALA A 54 20.69 -11.89 12.07
C ALA A 54 19.34 -11.35 12.60
N PRO A 55 18.33 -12.22 12.82
CA PRO A 55 17.03 -11.78 13.29
C PRO A 55 17.13 -11.20 14.70
N ALA A 56 16.34 -10.15 14.95
CA ALA A 56 16.19 -9.52 16.25
C ALA A 56 15.92 -10.58 17.34
N ALA A 57 16.89 -10.74 18.24
CA ALA A 57 16.83 -11.68 19.34
C ALA A 57 15.75 -11.26 20.35
N GLY A 58 14.73 -12.10 20.57
CA GLY A 58 13.90 -12.07 21.78
C GLY A 58 12.38 -12.09 21.61
N ARG A 59 11.83 -12.17 20.40
CA ARG A 59 10.37 -12.35 20.22
C ARG A 59 9.98 -13.82 20.41
N GLU A 60 9.02 -14.08 21.29
CA GLU A 60 8.28 -15.35 21.27
C GLU A 60 7.70 -15.51 19.86
N ALA A 61 7.97 -16.63 19.20
CA ALA A 61 7.51 -16.85 17.84
C ALA A 61 5.98 -16.83 17.81
N VAL A 62 5.40 -15.81 17.17
CA VAL A 62 3.95 -15.77 16.92
C VAL A 62 3.65 -16.89 15.92
N SER A 63 2.79 -17.82 16.31
CA SER A 63 2.46 -18.97 15.46
C SER A 63 1.18 -18.70 14.69
N LEU A 64 1.22 -18.91 13.37
CA LEU A 64 0.03 -18.84 12.51
C LEU A 64 -0.94 -19.98 12.85
N LYS A 65 -2.22 -19.63 13.03
CA LYS A 65 -3.30 -20.56 13.39
C LYS A 65 -4.07 -20.99 12.14
N VAL A 66 -3.43 -21.81 11.29
CA VAL A 66 -3.95 -22.24 9.99
C VAL A 66 -4.06 -23.77 9.89
N ASP A 67 -4.99 -24.26 9.09
CA ASP A 67 -5.06 -25.68 8.72
C ASP A 67 -4.12 -26.05 7.56
N ASP A 68 -4.05 -27.34 7.24
CA ASP A 68 -3.20 -27.89 6.16
C ASP A 68 -3.55 -27.34 4.75
N GLN A 69 -4.66 -26.61 4.61
CA GLN A 69 -5.12 -26.02 3.35
C GLN A 69 -5.00 -24.49 3.34
N GLY A 70 -4.38 -23.90 4.37
CA GLY A 70 -4.22 -22.45 4.53
C GLY A 70 -5.49 -21.74 5.01
N LEU A 71 -6.48 -22.46 5.56
CA LEU A 71 -7.67 -21.83 6.15
C LEU A 71 -7.36 -21.37 7.58
N LEU A 72 -7.66 -20.10 7.87
CA LEU A 72 -7.50 -19.54 9.22
C LEU A 72 -8.53 -20.12 10.19
N SER A 73 -8.04 -20.58 11.35
CA SER A 73 -8.86 -21.11 12.44
C SER A 73 -9.26 -20.07 13.50
N GLU A 74 -8.55 -18.94 13.55
CA GLU A 74 -8.83 -17.80 14.44
C GLU A 74 -8.99 -16.51 13.60
N PRO A 75 -10.05 -16.37 12.78
CA PRO A 75 -10.20 -15.25 11.86
C PRO A 75 -10.46 -13.90 12.56
N ASP A 76 -10.82 -13.92 13.85
CA ASP A 76 -11.01 -12.73 14.70
C ASP A 76 -9.69 -12.19 15.29
N ASP A 77 -8.56 -12.88 15.13
CA ASP A 77 -7.25 -12.38 15.58
C ASP A 77 -6.90 -11.10 14.80
N THR A 78 -6.51 -10.04 15.51
CA THR A 78 -6.05 -8.79 14.90
C THR A 78 -4.80 -8.99 14.05
N LEU A 79 -3.99 -10.00 14.37
CA LEU A 79 -2.80 -10.39 13.62
C LEU A 79 -3.07 -11.43 12.54
N ALA A 80 -4.31 -11.87 12.32
CA ALA A 80 -4.65 -12.84 11.28
C ALA A 80 -4.01 -12.45 9.93
N LEU A 81 -3.05 -13.27 9.47
CA LEU A 81 -2.38 -13.07 8.20
C LEU A 81 -3.30 -13.58 7.09
N VAL A 82 -3.87 -12.66 6.31
CA VAL A 82 -4.75 -12.96 5.18
C VAL A 82 -4.03 -12.54 3.90
N ASN A 83 -3.78 -13.48 3.00
CA ASN A 83 -3.10 -13.24 1.73
C ASN A 83 -3.41 -14.38 0.74
N LYS A 84 -2.61 -14.50 -0.33
CA LYS A 84 -2.78 -15.55 -1.36
C LYS A 84 -2.53 -16.98 -0.85
N GLU A 85 -1.96 -17.13 0.35
CA GLU A 85 -1.66 -18.43 0.96
C GLU A 85 -2.62 -18.78 2.10
N TYR A 86 -3.00 -17.76 2.88
CA TYR A 86 -3.81 -17.90 4.08
C TYR A 86 -5.15 -17.18 3.89
N ARG A 87 -6.23 -17.95 3.90
CA ARG A 87 -7.58 -17.48 3.58
C ARG A 87 -8.53 -17.54 4.77
N LEU A 88 -9.48 -16.61 4.78
CA LEU A 88 -10.60 -16.60 5.70
C LEU A 88 -11.66 -17.63 5.28
N PRO A 89 -12.44 -18.16 6.24
CA PRO A 89 -13.66 -18.92 5.94
C PRO A 89 -14.64 -18.11 5.10
N ALA A 90 -15.35 -18.79 4.19
CA ALA A 90 -16.30 -18.14 3.31
C ALA A 90 -17.48 -17.49 4.06
N ASP A 91 -17.85 -18.06 5.20
CA ASP A 91 -18.91 -17.58 6.08
C ASP A 91 -18.41 -16.60 7.16
N TYR A 92 -17.11 -16.28 7.18
CA TYR A 92 -16.57 -15.34 8.15
C TYR A 92 -17.03 -13.91 7.88
N GLN A 93 -17.67 -13.33 8.89
CA GLN A 93 -18.03 -11.93 8.98
C GLN A 93 -17.79 -11.46 10.42
N PRO A 94 -17.01 -10.39 10.65
CA PRO A 94 -16.84 -9.84 11.98
C PRO A 94 -18.18 -9.39 12.57
N ASN A 95 -18.39 -9.65 13.86
CA ASN A 95 -19.64 -9.31 14.56
C ASN A 95 -19.62 -7.91 15.20
N ASP A 96 -18.48 -7.21 15.12
CA ASP A 96 -18.16 -5.93 15.76
C ASP A 96 -17.92 -4.80 14.74
N LEU A 97 -18.51 -4.91 13.54
CA LEU A 97 -18.40 -3.89 12.49
C LEU A 97 -19.14 -2.59 12.86
N THR A 98 -18.45 -1.46 12.76
CA THR A 98 -18.99 -0.12 12.97
C THR A 98 -18.45 0.86 11.92
N VAL A 99 -19.12 2.00 11.74
CA VAL A 99 -18.63 3.10 10.90
C VAL A 99 -17.81 4.04 11.77
N PRO A 100 -16.51 4.27 11.48
CA PRO A 100 -15.69 5.24 12.19
C PRO A 100 -16.18 6.67 11.88
N ASP A 101 -16.07 7.56 12.87
CA ASP A 101 -16.37 8.99 12.74
C ASP A 101 -15.21 9.74 12.06
N VAL A 102 -15.01 9.46 10.77
CA VAL A 102 -13.98 10.07 9.92
C VAL A 102 -14.58 10.51 8.58
N PRO A 103 -13.97 11.49 7.88
CA PRO A 103 -14.43 11.91 6.55
C PRO A 103 -14.30 10.79 5.49
N PHE A 104 -15.33 10.70 4.64
CA PHE A 104 -15.36 9.88 3.42
C PHE A 104 -15.68 10.78 2.22
N PRO A 105 -15.21 10.47 0.99
CA PRO A 105 -15.55 11.25 -0.20
C PRO A 105 -16.95 10.95 -0.76
N PHE A 106 -17.80 10.29 0.04
CA PHE A 106 -19.15 9.86 -0.33
C PHE A 106 -20.04 9.74 0.91
N GLU A 107 -21.34 9.97 0.73
CA GLU A 107 -22.31 10.07 1.83
C GLU A 107 -23.09 8.77 2.04
N GLU A 108 -23.14 7.89 1.03
CA GLU A 108 -23.95 6.69 1.04
C GLU A 108 -23.54 5.74 2.16
N ASN A 109 -24.54 5.19 2.85
CA ASN A 109 -24.29 4.12 3.81
C ASN A 109 -23.94 2.83 3.06
N HIS A 110 -22.68 2.40 3.17
CA HIS A 110 -22.14 1.26 2.44
C HIS A 110 -21.25 0.42 3.39
N PRO A 111 -21.21 -0.93 3.25
CA PRO A 111 -20.34 -1.78 4.08
C PRO A 111 -18.86 -1.36 4.05
N LYS A 112 -18.39 -0.81 2.92
CA LYS A 112 -17.04 -0.22 2.77
C LYS A 112 -16.76 0.98 3.70
N LYS A 113 -17.75 1.52 4.42
CA LYS A 113 -17.49 2.50 5.48
C LYS A 113 -17.10 1.82 6.80
N GLN A 114 -17.28 0.52 6.93
CA GLN A 114 -17.18 -0.16 8.20
C GLN A 114 -15.76 -0.70 8.45
N LEU A 115 -15.37 -0.74 9.72
CA LEU A 115 -14.24 -1.47 10.27
C LEU A 115 -14.71 -2.20 11.52
N ARG A 116 -13.94 -3.17 12.00
CA ARG A 116 -14.10 -3.69 13.36
C ARG A 116 -13.88 -2.58 14.38
N GLU A 117 -14.63 -2.59 15.47
CA GLU A 117 -14.67 -1.51 16.47
C GLU A 117 -13.28 -1.05 16.97
N PRO A 118 -12.29 -1.92 17.26
CA PRO A 118 -10.96 -1.48 17.66
C PRO A 118 -10.24 -0.68 16.56
N ALA A 119 -10.30 -1.16 15.32
CA ALA A 119 -9.70 -0.50 14.16
C ALA A 119 -10.42 0.82 13.82
N ALA A 120 -11.75 0.86 13.98
CA ALA A 120 -12.53 2.09 13.78
C ALA A 120 -12.08 3.21 14.74
N ARG A 121 -11.98 2.91 16.04
CA ARG A 121 -11.51 3.88 17.05
C ARG A 121 -10.05 4.30 16.81
N ALA A 122 -9.22 3.36 16.40
CA ALA A 122 -7.83 3.65 16.06
C ALA A 122 -7.75 4.61 14.85
N LEU A 123 -8.60 4.41 13.83
CA LEU A 123 -8.66 5.24 12.65
C LEU A 123 -9.12 6.66 12.98
N GLU A 124 -10.11 6.81 13.86
CA GLU A 124 -10.56 8.11 14.37
C GLU A 124 -9.40 8.89 15.04
N ASN A 125 -8.61 8.22 15.88
CA ASN A 125 -7.45 8.83 16.52
C ASN A 125 -6.35 9.21 15.51
N LEU A 126 -6.09 8.34 14.53
CA LEU A 126 -5.12 8.60 13.46
C LEU A 126 -5.51 9.85 12.66
N PHE A 127 -6.78 9.97 12.27
CA PHE A 127 -7.27 11.09 11.49
C PHE A 127 -7.29 12.38 12.31
N ALA A 128 -7.65 12.30 13.59
CA ALA A 128 -7.60 13.45 14.50
C ALA A 128 -6.17 13.97 14.71
N ASP A 129 -5.16 13.09 14.75
CA ASP A 129 -3.76 13.51 14.85
C ASP A 129 -3.24 14.08 13.53
N ALA A 130 -3.65 13.50 12.39
CA ALA A 130 -3.36 14.06 11.06
C ALA A 130 -3.89 15.50 10.95
N GLU A 131 -5.13 15.74 11.37
CA GLU A 131 -5.79 17.05 11.31
C GLU A 131 -5.06 18.08 12.19
N LYS A 132 -4.62 17.70 13.40
CA LYS A 132 -3.84 18.58 14.29
C LYS A 132 -2.52 19.03 13.66
N GLU A 133 -1.93 18.19 12.82
CA GLU A 133 -0.68 18.47 12.09
C GLU A 133 -0.92 19.12 10.72
N GLY A 134 -2.18 19.37 10.35
CA GLY A 134 -2.57 20.08 9.13
C GLY A 134 -2.76 19.18 7.91
N PHE A 135 -2.86 17.86 8.10
CA PHE A 135 -3.11 16.88 7.04
C PHE A 135 -4.59 16.46 7.02
N SER A 136 -5.16 16.32 5.82
CA SER A 136 -6.56 15.92 5.65
C SER A 136 -6.66 14.57 4.93
N LEU A 137 -6.89 13.53 5.72
CA LEU A 137 -7.10 12.16 5.24
C LEU A 137 -8.58 11.87 5.02
N PHE A 138 -8.88 10.95 4.11
CA PHE A 138 -10.22 10.47 3.79
C PHE A 138 -10.24 8.95 3.72
N ALA A 139 -11.19 8.33 4.42
CA ALA A 139 -11.44 6.89 4.29
C ALA A 139 -12.20 6.60 2.99
N VAL A 140 -11.80 5.54 2.28
CA VAL A 140 -12.34 5.22 0.94
C VAL A 140 -13.02 3.85 0.90
N SER A 141 -12.37 2.83 1.45
CA SER A 141 -12.86 1.44 1.40
C SER A 141 -12.32 0.58 2.55
N GLY A 142 -13.20 0.26 3.50
CA GLY A 142 -13.00 -0.66 4.63
C GLY A 142 -13.55 -2.05 4.33
N TYR A 143 -14.49 -2.52 5.16
CA TYR A 143 -15.02 -3.88 5.11
C TYR A 143 -15.62 -4.28 3.75
N ARG A 144 -15.30 -5.49 3.32
CA ARG A 144 -15.81 -6.13 2.10
C ARG A 144 -16.13 -7.59 2.38
N SER A 145 -17.38 -7.99 2.21
CA SER A 145 -17.79 -9.39 2.43
C SER A 145 -17.16 -10.34 1.41
N TYR A 146 -17.14 -11.63 1.77
CA TYR A 146 -16.72 -12.72 0.87
C TYR A 146 -17.47 -12.66 -0.47
N ASP A 147 -18.80 -12.65 -0.46
CA ASP A 147 -19.65 -12.59 -1.66
C ASP A 147 -19.37 -11.35 -2.52
N ARG A 148 -19.04 -10.21 -1.88
CA ARG A 148 -18.69 -9.00 -2.61
C ARG A 148 -17.33 -9.16 -3.30
N GLN A 149 -16.37 -9.78 -2.62
CA GLN A 149 -15.06 -10.08 -3.22
C GLN A 149 -15.20 -11.12 -4.35
N GLU A 150 -16.10 -12.11 -4.22
CA GLU A 150 -16.44 -13.05 -5.30
C GLU A 150 -16.97 -12.31 -6.52
N ALA A 151 -17.97 -11.45 -6.35
CA ALA A 151 -18.50 -10.68 -7.46
C ALA A 151 -17.44 -9.80 -8.15
N ILE A 152 -16.52 -9.20 -7.39
CA ILE A 152 -15.41 -8.41 -7.96
C ILE A 152 -14.44 -9.32 -8.73
N TYR A 153 -14.01 -10.43 -8.13
CA TYR A 153 -13.08 -11.35 -8.75
C TYR A 153 -13.65 -11.96 -10.03
N THR A 154 -14.91 -12.42 -10.01
CA THR A 154 -15.58 -12.95 -11.21
C THR A 154 -15.65 -11.91 -12.32
N ALA A 155 -16.01 -10.66 -12.01
CA ALA A 155 -16.06 -9.60 -13.03
C ALA A 155 -14.68 -9.31 -13.65
N ASN A 156 -13.62 -9.34 -12.84
CA ASN A 156 -12.24 -9.16 -13.30
C ASN A 156 -11.78 -10.33 -14.19
N VAL A 157 -12.10 -11.57 -13.80
CA VAL A 157 -11.82 -12.76 -14.62
C VAL A 157 -12.56 -12.72 -15.95
N GLU A 158 -13.82 -12.28 -15.96
CA GLU A 158 -14.61 -12.13 -17.18
C GLU A 158 -14.04 -11.05 -18.12
N ALA A 159 -13.46 -9.98 -17.56
CA ALA A 159 -12.89 -8.87 -18.33
C ALA A 159 -11.50 -9.20 -18.90
N ASP A 160 -10.59 -9.70 -18.06
CA ASP A 160 -9.16 -9.75 -18.38
C ASP A 160 -8.58 -11.17 -18.39
N GLY A 161 -9.36 -12.17 -17.97
CA GLY A 161 -8.92 -13.55 -17.81
C GLY A 161 -8.31 -13.83 -16.43
N GLU A 162 -8.32 -15.10 -16.03
CA GLU A 162 -7.95 -15.54 -14.68
C GLU A 162 -6.49 -15.20 -14.32
N GLU A 163 -5.56 -15.42 -15.25
CA GLU A 163 -4.14 -15.16 -15.03
C GLU A 163 -3.88 -13.68 -14.74
N ALA A 164 -4.50 -12.78 -15.51
CA ALA A 164 -4.37 -11.34 -15.31
C ALA A 164 -5.07 -10.89 -14.02
N ALA A 165 -6.30 -11.36 -13.76
CA ALA A 165 -7.05 -11.04 -12.55
C ALA A 165 -6.29 -11.42 -11.28
N ASN A 166 -5.60 -12.57 -11.25
CA ASN A 166 -4.82 -13.03 -10.10
C ASN A 166 -3.61 -12.13 -9.76
N GLN A 167 -3.20 -11.23 -10.65
CA GLN A 167 -2.12 -10.28 -10.40
C GLN A 167 -2.57 -9.09 -9.55
N TYR A 168 -3.82 -8.65 -9.70
CA TYR A 168 -4.32 -7.41 -9.09
C TYR A 168 -5.58 -7.58 -8.22
N SER A 169 -6.21 -8.75 -8.25
CA SER A 169 -7.45 -9.03 -7.53
C SER A 169 -7.26 -10.24 -6.61
N ALA A 170 -7.50 -10.03 -5.32
CA ALA A 170 -7.56 -11.13 -4.36
C ALA A 170 -8.72 -12.08 -4.70
N LYS A 171 -8.54 -13.39 -4.48
CA LYS A 171 -9.66 -14.32 -4.52
C LYS A 171 -10.55 -14.15 -3.29
N PRO A 172 -11.80 -14.65 -3.32
CA PRO A 172 -12.67 -14.65 -2.15
C PRO A 172 -12.02 -15.38 -0.97
N GLY A 173 -12.01 -14.77 0.21
CA GLY A 173 -11.30 -15.27 1.39
C GLY A 173 -9.84 -14.81 1.50
N GLU A 174 -9.21 -14.35 0.42
CA GLU A 174 -7.80 -13.89 0.41
C GLU A 174 -7.67 -12.36 0.54
N SER A 175 -8.80 -11.63 0.59
CA SER A 175 -8.79 -10.16 0.75
C SER A 175 -8.82 -9.77 2.23
N GLU A 176 -7.83 -8.98 2.66
CA GLU A 176 -7.80 -8.47 4.04
C GLU A 176 -9.02 -7.59 4.37
N HIS A 177 -9.66 -6.96 3.39
CA HIS A 177 -10.90 -6.19 3.64
C HIS A 177 -12.02 -7.02 4.27
N GLN A 178 -12.03 -8.35 4.10
CA GLN A 178 -13.01 -9.22 4.77
C GLN A 178 -12.77 -9.31 6.28
N THR A 179 -11.56 -9.04 6.77
CA THR A 179 -11.27 -8.95 8.20
C THR A 179 -11.96 -7.77 8.88
N GLY A 180 -12.31 -6.72 8.12
CA GLY A 180 -12.72 -5.44 8.70
C GLY A 180 -11.60 -4.72 9.46
N LEU A 181 -10.34 -5.13 9.28
CA LEU A 181 -9.16 -4.50 9.89
C LEU A 181 -8.36 -3.65 8.90
N SER A 182 -8.70 -3.69 7.60
CA SER A 182 -8.06 -2.89 6.57
C SER A 182 -8.94 -1.73 6.11
N MET A 183 -8.32 -0.57 5.90
CA MET A 183 -8.94 0.62 5.34
C MET A 183 -8.05 1.16 4.22
N ASP A 184 -8.65 1.40 3.06
CA ASP A 184 -8.04 2.24 2.04
C ASP A 184 -8.25 3.71 2.40
N VAL A 185 -7.16 4.47 2.46
CA VAL A 185 -7.13 5.89 2.81
C VAL A 185 -6.55 6.71 1.65
N SER A 186 -7.08 7.92 1.47
CA SER A 186 -6.57 8.87 0.48
C SER A 186 -6.62 10.30 1.03
N SER A 187 -6.42 11.28 0.17
CA SER A 187 -6.46 12.70 0.48
C SER A 187 -7.12 13.48 -0.65
N LEU A 188 -7.49 14.73 -0.37
CA LEU A 188 -7.92 15.66 -1.42
C LEU A 188 -6.79 15.94 -2.43
N SER A 189 -5.54 15.98 -1.97
CA SER A 189 -4.36 16.19 -2.81
C SER A 189 -4.12 15.06 -3.83
N ASN A 190 -4.67 13.86 -3.57
CA ASN A 190 -4.66 12.74 -4.51
C ASN A 190 -6.00 12.52 -5.22
N ASP A 191 -6.90 13.52 -5.25
CA ASP A 191 -8.26 13.41 -5.82
C ASP A 191 -9.04 12.19 -5.26
N PHE A 192 -8.79 11.82 -4.01
CA PHE A 192 -9.32 10.62 -3.34
C PHE A 192 -8.95 9.29 -4.04
N GLY A 193 -7.97 9.30 -4.93
CA GLY A 193 -7.48 8.14 -5.65
C GLY A 193 -6.76 7.14 -4.73
N LEU A 194 -6.90 5.86 -5.07
CA LEU A 194 -6.16 4.75 -4.47
C LEU A 194 -5.05 4.35 -5.45
N THR A 195 -4.01 5.17 -5.49
CA THR A 195 -2.93 5.06 -6.46
C THR A 195 -1.58 5.27 -5.77
N THR A 196 -0.49 4.84 -6.42
CA THR A 196 0.86 4.92 -5.85
C THR A 196 1.29 6.37 -5.58
N GLU A 197 0.76 7.33 -6.36
CA GLU A 197 1.00 8.77 -6.19
C GLU A 197 0.53 9.28 -4.83
N PHE A 198 -0.42 8.61 -4.17
CA PHE A 198 -0.81 8.97 -2.80
C PHE A 198 0.40 8.99 -1.86
N GLY A 199 1.32 8.01 -2.00
CA GLY A 199 2.54 7.94 -1.19
C GLY A 199 3.53 9.09 -1.43
N GLU A 200 3.37 9.85 -2.51
CA GLU A 200 4.17 11.03 -2.83
C GLU A 200 3.55 12.33 -2.27
N THR A 201 2.27 12.29 -1.88
CA THR A 201 1.59 13.44 -1.27
C THR A 201 2.09 13.69 0.16
N PRO A 202 1.99 14.92 0.68
CA PRO A 202 2.28 15.20 2.09
C PRO A 202 1.46 14.33 3.06
N GLU A 203 0.20 14.06 2.74
CA GLU A 203 -0.68 13.22 3.55
C GLU A 203 -0.27 11.74 3.54
N GLY A 204 0.10 11.19 2.39
CA GLY A 204 0.57 9.81 2.28
C GLY A 204 1.93 9.60 2.96
N GLN A 205 2.84 10.58 2.84
CA GLN A 205 4.11 10.57 3.59
C GLN A 205 3.86 10.64 5.10
N TRP A 206 2.99 11.54 5.55
CA TRP A 206 2.62 11.62 6.96
C TRP A 206 2.00 10.31 7.45
N LEU A 207 1.10 9.70 6.67
CA LEU A 207 0.46 8.43 7.01
C LEU A 207 1.49 7.32 7.17
N LYS A 208 2.43 7.19 6.23
CA LYS A 208 3.52 6.19 6.30
C LYS A 208 4.33 6.32 7.59
N GLU A 209 4.65 7.54 8.01
CA GLU A 209 5.46 7.80 9.20
C GLU A 209 4.68 7.70 10.52
N ASN A 210 3.34 7.78 10.50
CA ASN A 210 2.55 7.92 11.74
C ASN A 210 1.51 6.81 11.97
N ALA A 211 1.13 6.04 10.95
CA ALA A 211 0.10 4.99 11.07
C ALA A 211 0.38 4.01 12.23
N HIS A 212 1.64 3.64 12.43
CA HIS A 212 2.07 2.69 13.47
C HIS A 212 1.76 3.15 14.89
N ARG A 213 1.73 4.47 15.13
CA ARG A 213 1.41 5.08 16.42
C ARG A 213 -0.05 4.84 16.84
N HIS A 214 -0.88 4.40 15.89
CA HIS A 214 -2.29 4.09 16.06
C HIS A 214 -2.61 2.62 15.73
N GLY A 215 -1.61 1.75 15.75
CA GLY A 215 -1.81 0.31 15.52
C GLY A 215 -2.03 -0.09 14.06
N PHE A 216 -1.74 0.80 13.10
CA PHE A 216 -1.83 0.52 11.66
C PHE A 216 -0.45 0.37 11.02
N ILE A 217 -0.35 -0.50 10.02
CA ILE A 217 0.83 -0.59 9.13
C ILE A 217 0.44 -0.21 7.71
N ILE A 218 1.40 0.28 6.92
CA ILE A 218 1.28 0.25 5.45
C ILE A 218 1.45 -1.22 5.04
N ARG A 219 0.35 -1.86 4.63
CA ARG A 219 0.31 -3.33 4.52
C ARG A 219 1.19 -3.88 3.39
N TYR A 220 1.26 -3.12 2.31
CA TYR A 220 2.00 -3.46 1.09
C TYR A 220 3.03 -2.36 0.79
N PRO A 221 4.17 -2.34 1.50
CA PRO A 221 5.19 -1.32 1.34
C PRO A 221 6.03 -1.51 0.06
N GLU A 222 6.67 -0.44 -0.39
CA GLU A 222 7.56 -0.45 -1.55
C GLU A 222 8.74 -1.43 -1.34
N GLY A 223 9.09 -2.18 -2.40
CA GLY A 223 10.22 -3.13 -2.36
C GLY A 223 9.93 -4.47 -1.68
N LYS A 224 8.69 -4.73 -1.23
CA LYS A 224 8.31 -5.97 -0.53
C LYS A 224 7.31 -6.84 -1.30
N THR A 225 7.20 -6.64 -2.62
CA THR A 225 6.29 -7.41 -3.50
C THR A 225 6.58 -8.91 -3.47
N GLU A 226 7.86 -9.31 -3.46
CA GLU A 226 8.26 -10.74 -3.43
C GLU A 226 7.85 -11.45 -2.12
N ILE A 227 7.57 -10.69 -1.08
CA ILE A 227 7.14 -11.20 0.23
C ILE A 227 5.62 -11.20 0.33
N THR A 228 5.00 -10.05 0.06
CA THR A 228 3.55 -9.85 0.24
C THR A 228 2.71 -10.42 -0.91
N ASN A 229 3.31 -10.58 -2.09
CA ASN A 229 2.64 -10.87 -3.38
C ASN A 229 1.67 -9.78 -3.86
N TYR A 230 1.82 -8.56 -3.34
CA TYR A 230 1.09 -7.36 -3.76
C TYR A 230 2.07 -6.24 -4.12
N GLN A 231 1.70 -5.43 -5.11
CA GLN A 231 2.44 -4.23 -5.46
C GLN A 231 2.42 -3.20 -4.32
N TYR A 232 3.22 -2.14 -4.43
CA TYR A 232 3.18 -1.04 -3.47
C TYR A 232 1.78 -0.39 -3.43
N GLU A 233 1.17 -0.34 -2.24
CA GLU A 233 -0.12 0.28 -2.00
C GLU A 233 -0.05 1.24 -0.80
N PRO A 234 0.41 2.50 -0.98
CA PRO A 234 0.53 3.46 0.12
C PRO A 234 -0.79 3.83 0.78
N TRP A 235 -1.91 3.56 0.12
CA TRP A 235 -3.26 3.83 0.62
C TRP A 235 -3.78 2.74 1.56
N HIS A 236 -3.24 1.52 1.48
CA HIS A 236 -3.82 0.37 2.16
C HIS A 236 -3.21 0.19 3.56
N ILE A 237 -3.95 0.64 4.58
CA ILE A 237 -3.55 0.46 5.97
C ILE A 237 -4.24 -0.74 6.61
N ARG A 238 -3.49 -1.50 7.41
CA ARG A 238 -3.96 -2.69 8.13
C ARG A 238 -3.78 -2.51 9.63
N TYR A 239 -4.86 -2.64 10.39
CA TYR A 239 -4.82 -2.64 11.86
C TYR A 239 -4.31 -3.97 12.39
N VAL A 240 -3.31 -3.90 13.26
CA VAL A 240 -2.61 -5.04 13.88
C VAL A 240 -2.40 -4.85 15.39
N GLY A 241 -2.88 -3.72 15.94
CA GLY A 241 -2.66 -3.32 17.32
C GLY A 241 -1.33 -2.58 17.52
N ASP A 242 -1.26 -1.78 18.58
CA ASP A 242 -0.18 -0.81 18.81
C ASP A 242 1.20 -1.46 18.87
N GLU A 243 1.36 -2.52 19.68
CA GLU A 243 2.65 -3.18 19.90
C GLU A 243 3.21 -3.79 18.60
N ALA A 244 2.39 -4.52 17.86
CA ALA A 244 2.82 -5.16 16.62
C ALA A 244 3.10 -4.12 15.52
N ALA A 245 2.27 -3.09 15.42
CA ALA A 245 2.47 -2.02 14.43
C ALA A 245 3.77 -1.24 14.70
N THR A 246 4.04 -0.88 15.96
CA THR A 246 5.30 -0.23 16.35
C THR A 246 6.50 -1.08 15.97
N ILE A 247 6.47 -2.36 16.32
CA ILE A 247 7.51 -3.33 15.96
C ILE A 247 7.74 -3.37 14.45
N MET A 248 6.67 -3.56 13.66
CA MET A 248 6.79 -3.70 12.20
C MET A 248 7.33 -2.42 11.56
N TYR A 249 6.96 -1.27 12.09
CA TYR A 249 7.49 0.00 11.63
C TYR A 249 8.97 0.20 11.98
N GLU A 250 9.36 -0.03 13.24
CA GLU A 250 10.76 0.15 13.69
C GLU A 250 11.73 -0.79 12.97
N ASP A 251 11.31 -2.01 12.70
CA ASP A 251 12.13 -3.04 12.05
C ASP A 251 11.91 -3.13 10.52
N ASN A 252 11.07 -2.27 9.93
CA ASN A 252 10.72 -2.28 8.51
C ASN A 252 10.24 -3.65 7.99
N LEU A 253 9.32 -4.26 8.75
CA LEU A 253 8.76 -5.58 8.49
C LEU A 253 7.38 -5.49 7.85
N THR A 254 7.10 -6.44 6.97
CA THR A 254 5.74 -6.82 6.57
C THR A 254 5.07 -7.68 7.66
N LEU A 255 3.75 -7.88 7.56
CA LEU A 255 3.06 -8.83 8.44
C LEU A 255 3.59 -10.26 8.26
N GLU A 256 3.92 -10.64 7.02
CA GLU A 256 4.60 -11.91 6.72
C GLU A 256 5.94 -12.05 7.47
N GLU A 257 6.81 -11.04 7.37
CA GLU A 257 8.11 -11.06 8.05
C GLU A 257 7.97 -10.99 9.59
N TYR A 258 6.92 -10.34 10.10
CA TYR A 258 6.58 -10.38 11.53
C TYR A 258 6.30 -11.81 12.03
N TYR A 259 5.72 -12.65 11.17
CA TYR A 259 5.56 -14.10 11.41
C TYR A 259 6.81 -14.93 11.07
N GLY A 260 7.92 -14.29 10.68
CA GLY A 260 9.17 -14.95 10.29
C GLY A 260 9.11 -15.60 8.91
N LEU A 261 8.14 -15.24 8.07
CA LEU A 261 8.06 -15.71 6.69
C LEU A 261 8.94 -14.85 5.78
N SER A 262 9.74 -15.50 4.93
CA SER A 262 10.45 -14.85 3.84
C SER A 262 9.70 -15.06 2.52
N GLY A 263 9.88 -14.15 1.57
CA GLY A 263 9.36 -14.31 0.20
C GLY A 263 9.78 -15.64 -0.43
N LYS A 264 9.05 -16.07 -1.47
CA LYS A 264 9.42 -17.30 -2.19
C LYS A 264 10.70 -17.06 -3.00
N GLU A 265 11.72 -17.89 -2.77
CA GLU A 265 12.87 -18.04 -3.69
C GLU A 265 12.45 -18.63 -5.04
#